data_AF-A0A258YR99-F1
#
_entry.id   AF-A0A258YR99-F1
#
_cell.length_a   1.000
_cell.length_b   1.000
_cell.length_c   1.000
_cell.angle_alpha   90.00
_cell.angle_beta   90.00
_cell.angle_gamma   90.00
#
_symmetry.space_group_name_H-M   'P 1'
#
loop_
_entity.id
_entity.type
_entity.pdbx_description
1 polymer ?
#
loop_
_entity_poly.entity_id
_entity_poly.type
_entity_poly.pdbx_seq_one_letter_code
_entity_poly.pdbx_strand_id
1 'polypeptide(L)'
;MYPAASAITCDTANVKFSTSLMPILNASCNSCHGGNAAAGAGIVLDTYVGVRASVLGGKFMNSIIQNGQASAMPKGGGKLSACDISKFQVWINAGMLNN
;
A
#
# COMPACT_ATOMS: atom_id res chain seq x y z
N MET A 1 9.12 -27.72 22.88
CA MET A 1 8.72 -27.56 21.47
C MET A 1 8.39 -26.09 21.26
N TYR A 2 9.37 -25.28 20.91
CA TYR A 2 9.16 -23.87 20.57
C TYR A 2 8.60 -23.87 19.14
N PRO A 3 7.40 -23.36 18.84
CA PRO A 3 7.01 -23.21 17.45
C PRO A 3 7.92 -22.13 16.87
N ALA A 4 8.58 -22.50 15.77
CA ALA A 4 9.41 -21.62 14.98
C ALA A 4 8.69 -20.30 14.75
N ALA A 5 9.38 -19.20 15.05
CA ALA A 5 9.00 -17.88 14.57
C ALA A 5 8.74 -18.02 13.06
N SER A 6 7.48 -17.89 12.66
CA SER A 6 7.10 -17.78 11.27
C SER A 6 7.85 -16.58 10.71
N ALA A 7 8.98 -16.83 10.07
CA ALA A 7 9.55 -15.90 9.12
C ALA A 7 8.42 -15.66 8.12
N ILE A 8 7.74 -14.51 8.24
CA ILE A 8 6.89 -14.01 7.18
C ILE A 8 7.87 -13.74 6.05
N THR A 9 8.11 -14.75 5.22
CA THR A 9 8.80 -14.60 3.96
C THR A 9 8.01 -13.56 3.20
N CYS A 10 8.64 -12.40 3.00
CA CYS A 10 8.05 -11.38 2.18
C CYS A 10 8.02 -11.87 0.74
N ASP A 11 6.92 -12.50 0.34
CA ASP A 11 6.75 -12.92 -1.05
C ASP A 11 6.61 -11.68 -1.93
N THR A 12 7.70 -11.40 -2.63
CA THR A 12 7.83 -10.35 -3.63
C THR A 12 8.00 -10.93 -5.03
N ALA A 13 7.96 -12.26 -5.19
CA ALA A 13 8.19 -12.91 -6.48
C ALA A 13 6.96 -12.80 -7.40
N ASN A 14 5.75 -12.87 -6.82
CA ASN A 14 4.49 -12.86 -7.57
C ASN A 14 3.51 -11.80 -7.05
N VAL A 15 3.97 -10.56 -6.89
CA VAL A 15 3.11 -9.47 -6.42
C VAL A 15 2.01 -9.18 -7.44
N LYS A 16 0.77 -9.32 -7.01
CA LYS A 16 -0.44 -9.04 -7.80
C LYS A 16 -1.26 -7.94 -7.13
N PHE A 17 -1.87 -7.07 -7.93
CA PHE A 17 -2.66 -5.98 -7.39
C PHE A 17 -3.83 -6.49 -6.53
N SER A 18 -4.61 -7.42 -7.07
CA SER A 18 -5.82 -7.93 -6.43
C SER A 18 -5.55 -8.77 -5.18
N THR A 19 -4.52 -9.62 -5.19
CA THR A 19 -4.28 -10.59 -4.11
C THR A 19 -3.17 -10.18 -3.14
N SER A 20 -2.23 -9.33 -3.56
CA SER A 20 -1.11 -8.90 -2.70
C SER A 20 -1.30 -7.49 -2.15
N LEU A 21 -1.80 -6.55 -2.96
CA LEU A 21 -1.89 -5.14 -2.56
C LEU A 21 -3.26 -4.74 -2.01
N MET A 22 -4.34 -5.21 -2.63
CA MET A 22 -5.69 -4.87 -2.18
C MET A 22 -5.96 -5.25 -0.71
N PRO A 23 -5.48 -6.41 -0.19
CA PRO A 23 -5.63 -6.71 1.24
C PRO A 23 -4.92 -5.68 2.15
N ILE A 24 -3.76 -5.18 1.74
CA ILE A 24 -3.00 -4.16 2.49
C ILE A 24 -3.76 -2.83 2.48
N LEU A 25 -4.25 -2.43 1.30
CA LEU A 25 -5.05 -1.20 1.13
C LEU A 25 -6.34 -1.27 1.94
N ASN A 26 -7.05 -2.40 1.92
CA ASN A 26 -8.25 -2.62 2.72
C ASN A 26 -7.97 -2.54 4.22
N ALA A 27 -6.86 -3.12 4.67
CA ALA A 27 -6.51 -3.14 6.10
C ALA A 27 -6.01 -1.78 6.62
N SER A 28 -5.31 -1.00 5.79
CA SER A 28 -4.53 0.16 6.27
C SER A 28 -4.89 1.50 5.62
N CYS A 29 -5.68 1.52 4.55
CA CYS A 29 -5.92 2.73 3.75
C CYS A 29 -7.42 3.03 3.56
N ASN A 30 -8.22 2.02 3.22
CA ASN A 30 -9.56 2.22 2.68
C ASN A 30 -10.62 2.64 3.71
N SER A 31 -10.28 2.65 5.00
CA SER A 31 -11.12 3.26 6.04
C SER A 31 -11.34 4.76 5.79
N CYS A 32 -10.33 5.46 5.27
CA CYS A 32 -10.43 6.88 4.89
C CYS A 32 -10.40 7.08 3.36
N HIS A 33 -9.70 6.20 2.65
CA HIS A 33 -9.44 6.31 1.21
C HIS A 33 -10.31 5.40 0.33
N GLY A 34 -11.32 4.74 0.89
CA GLY A 34 -12.28 3.93 0.15
C GLY A 34 -13.55 4.69 -0.23
N GLY A 35 -14.31 4.16 -1.19
CA GLY A 35 -15.58 4.71 -1.65
C GLY A 35 -15.45 6.13 -2.20
N ASN A 36 -16.14 7.07 -1.58
CA ASN A 36 -16.06 8.49 -1.97
C ASN A 36 -14.79 9.19 -1.48
N ALA A 37 -13.97 8.52 -0.65
CA ALA A 37 -12.72 9.02 -0.07
C ALA A 37 -12.82 10.42 0.57
N ALA A 38 -14.00 10.81 1.10
CA ALA A 38 -14.21 12.14 1.68
C ALA A 38 -13.28 12.41 2.87
N ALA A 39 -13.03 11.39 3.70
CA ALA A 39 -12.08 11.45 4.82
C ALA A 39 -10.61 11.37 4.38
N GLY A 40 -10.35 10.91 3.15
CA GLY A 40 -9.04 10.71 2.54
C GLY A 40 -8.64 11.80 1.55
N ALA A 41 -9.23 13.00 1.67
CA ALA A 41 -9.00 14.15 0.77
C ALA A 41 -9.34 13.86 -0.71
N GLY A 42 -10.32 12.99 -0.96
CA GLY A 42 -10.73 12.57 -2.31
C GLY A 42 -9.76 11.60 -2.99
N ILE A 43 -8.75 11.09 -2.27
CA ILE A 43 -7.81 10.10 -2.80
C ILE A 43 -8.43 8.71 -2.64
N VAL A 44 -8.81 8.12 -3.76
CA VAL A 44 -9.44 6.79 -3.84
C VAL A 44 -8.36 5.71 -3.96
N LEU A 45 -8.32 4.75 -3.03
CA LEU A 45 -7.35 3.66 -2.97
C LEU A 45 -7.99 2.26 -2.94
N ASP A 46 -9.31 2.15 -3.09
CA ASP A 46 -10.04 0.88 -3.19
C ASP A 46 -10.23 0.39 -4.63
N THR A 47 -9.77 1.17 -5.62
CA THR A 47 -9.78 0.79 -7.03
C THR A 47 -8.37 0.84 -7.62
N TYR A 48 -8.11 -0.03 -8.60
CA TYR A 48 -6.84 -0.03 -9.34
C TYR A 48 -6.51 1.34 -9.94
N VAL A 49 -7.50 2.00 -10.56
CA VAL A 49 -7.31 3.31 -11.21
C VAL A 49 -6.91 4.37 -10.19
N GLY A 50 -7.57 4.40 -9.02
CA GLY A 50 -7.27 5.36 -7.96
C GLY A 50 -5.88 5.14 -7.34
N VAL A 51 -5.50 3.89 -7.07
CA VAL A 51 -4.16 3.55 -6.56
C VAL A 51 -3.09 3.94 -7.57
N ARG A 52 -3.27 3.58 -8.85
CA ARG A 52 -2.34 3.94 -9.92
C ARG A 52 -2.18 5.45 -10.06
N ALA A 53 -3.29 6.21 -10.04
CA ALA A 53 -3.24 7.66 -10.11
C ALA A 53 -2.48 8.27 -8.93
N SER A 54 -2.69 7.75 -7.72
CA SER A 54 -2.01 8.20 -6.51
C SER A 54 -0.50 7.96 -6.55
N VAL A 55 -0.09 6.83 -7.12
CA VAL A 55 1.31 6.45 -7.33
C VAL A 55 1.96 7.33 -8.39
N LEU A 56 1.31 7.54 -9.52
CA LEU A 56 1.77 8.46 -10.57
C LEU A 56 1.89 9.90 -10.08
N GLY A 57 1.06 10.31 -9.10
CA GLY A 57 1.17 11.59 -8.43
C GLY A 57 2.38 11.74 -7.51
N GLY A 58 3.21 10.69 -7.34
CA GLY A 58 4.49 10.74 -6.63
C GLY A 58 4.41 10.84 -5.10
N LYS A 59 3.21 10.99 -4.53
CA LYS A 59 3.02 11.12 -3.08
C LYS A 59 2.82 9.79 -2.37
N PHE A 60 2.28 8.78 -3.05
CA PHE A 60 1.92 7.50 -2.45
C PHE A 60 3.07 6.84 -1.68
N MET A 61 4.22 6.63 -2.34
CA MET A 61 5.38 6.01 -1.68
C MET A 61 5.88 6.85 -0.51
N ASN A 62 6.00 8.17 -0.70
CA ASN A 62 6.43 9.09 0.35
C ASN A 62 5.51 9.07 1.58
N SER A 63 4.20 8.90 1.37
CA SER A 63 3.23 8.76 2.45
C SER A 63 3.40 7.47 3.24
N ILE A 64 3.54 6.32 2.57
CA ILE A 64 3.61 5.02 3.26
C ILE A 64 4.99 4.74 3.87
N ILE A 65 6.07 5.35 3.38
CA ILE A 65 7.40 5.27 3.99
C ILE A 65 7.63 6.33 5.08
N GLN A 66 6.74 7.33 5.17
CA GLN A 66 6.77 8.41 6.15
C GLN A 66 8.10 9.17 6.19
N ASN A 67 8.65 9.55 5.03
CA ASN A 67 9.94 10.26 4.90
C ASN A 67 9.85 11.80 4.99
N GLY A 68 8.67 12.34 5.31
CA GLY A 68 8.44 13.79 5.38
C GLY A 68 8.29 14.51 4.03
N GLN A 69 8.35 13.81 2.90
CA GLN A 69 8.12 14.41 1.57
C GLN A 69 6.63 14.41 1.16
N ALA A 70 5.78 13.74 1.94
CA ALA A 70 4.33 13.78 1.82
C ALA A 70 3.69 13.61 3.20
N SER A 71 2.37 13.78 3.30
CA SER A 71 1.66 13.48 4.55
C SER A 71 1.82 12.00 4.91
N ALA A 72 2.36 11.74 6.11
CA ALA A 72 2.56 10.40 6.63
C ALA A 72 1.24 9.64 6.73
N MET A 73 1.22 8.42 6.17
CA MET A 73 0.09 7.51 6.22
C MET A 73 0.54 6.12 6.71
N PRO A 74 -0.33 5.35 7.40
CA PRO A 74 -1.67 5.72 7.87
C PRO A 74 -1.67 6.91 8.85
N LYS A 75 -2.70 7.76 8.79
CA LYS A 75 -2.73 9.03 9.55
C LYS A 75 -2.71 8.75 11.06
N GLY A 76 -1.72 9.29 11.76
CA GLY A 76 -1.55 9.07 13.21
C GLY A 76 -1.15 7.64 13.58
N GLY A 77 -0.86 6.79 12.58
CA GLY A 77 -0.43 5.40 12.76
C GLY A 77 1.04 5.19 12.43
N GLY A 78 1.53 4.00 12.79
CA GLY A 78 2.89 3.57 12.43
C GLY A 78 3.04 3.32 10.93
N LYS A 79 4.29 3.40 10.47
CA LYS A 79 4.69 3.04 9.10
C LYS A 79 4.26 1.60 8.78
N LEU A 80 3.88 1.34 7.52
CA LEU A 80 3.67 -0.04 7.04
C LEU A 80 4.93 -0.89 7.25
N SER A 81 4.74 -2.21 7.27
CA SER A 81 5.85 -3.15 7.36
C SER A 81 6.79 -2.97 6.16
N ALA A 82 8.09 -3.25 6.36
CA ALA A 82 9.05 -3.21 5.26
C ALA A 82 8.65 -4.15 4.12
N CYS A 83 7.97 -5.26 4.43
CA CYS A 83 7.48 -6.19 3.42
C CYS A 83 6.37 -5.58 2.57
N ASP A 84 5.37 -4.97 3.19
CA ASP A 84 4.24 -4.38 2.47
C ASP A 84 4.70 -3.22 1.58
N ILE A 85 5.60 -2.38 2.09
CA ILE A 85 6.25 -1.32 1.29
C ILE A 85 6.99 -1.93 0.09
N SER A 86 7.72 -3.03 0.31
CA SER A 86 8.46 -3.72 -0.77
C SER A 86 7.52 -4.28 -1.84
N LYS A 87 6.35 -4.82 -1.46
CA LYS A 87 5.34 -5.28 -2.42
C LYS A 87 4.84 -4.13 -3.30
N PHE A 88 4.54 -2.97 -2.71
CA PHE A 88 4.18 -1.78 -3.51
C PHE A 88 5.31 -1.39 -4.46
N GLN A 89 6.56 -1.34 -3.99
CA GLN A 89 7.70 -0.99 -4.83
C GLN A 89 7.89 -1.97 -6.00
N VAL A 90 7.79 -3.27 -5.75
CA VAL A 90 7.92 -4.31 -6.78
C VAL A 90 6.81 -4.19 -7.82
N TRP A 91 5.57 -3.99 -7.39
CA TRP A 91 4.44 -3.79 -8.30
C TRP A 91 4.58 -2.51 -9.14
N ILE A 92 5.08 -1.41 -8.54
CA ILE A 92 5.39 -0.17 -9.27
C ILE A 92 6.46 -0.43 -10.32
N ASN A 93 7.55 -1.11 -9.95
CA ASN A 93 8.65 -1.45 -10.86
C ASN A 93 8.21 -2.40 -11.98
N ALA A 94 7.22 -3.27 -11.72
CA ALA A 94 6.60 -4.15 -12.71
C ALA A 94 5.61 -3.44 -13.64
N GLY A 95 5.47 -2.11 -13.56
CA GLY A 95 4.61 -1.33 -14.44
C GLY A 95 3.17 -1.17 -13.93
N MET A 96 2.93 -1.38 -12.64
CA MET A 96 1.62 -1.21 -12.00
C MET A 96 0.54 -2.07 -12.66
N LEU A 97 0.76 -3.37 -12.81
CA LEU A 97 -0.19 -4.27 -13.50
C LEU A 97 -1.50 -4.42 -12.73
N ASN A 98 -2.63 -4.52 -13.44
CA ASN A 98 -3.94 -4.85 -12.86
C ASN A 98 -4.19 -6.36 -12.96
N ASN A 99 -3.76 -7.16 -11.97
CA ASN A 99 -3.66 -8.62 -12.08
C ASN A 99 -3.87 -9.40 -10.78
#